data_AF-A0A2N5W0L9-F1
#
_entry.id   AF-A0A2N5W0L9-F1
#
_cell.length_a   1.000
_cell.length_b   1.000
_cell.length_c   1.000
_cell.angle_alpha   90.00
_cell.angle_beta   90.00
_cell.angle_gamma   90.00
#
_symmetry.space_group_name_H-M   'P 1'
#
loop_
_entity.id
_entity.type
_entity.pdbx_description
1 polymer ?
#
loop_
_entity_poly.entity_id
_entity_poly.type
_entity_poly.pdbx_seq_one_letter_code
_entity_poly.pdbx_strand_id
1 'polypeptide(L)'
;MYELREDKSHKLHRVLRRFKIDIKQGDSDKGITKSINHLTLTNCQNKIFKTDEGRTLVEAFFLRNWGRGLHYPNLPNVVTMGKGKMTVYPMELFSFRKGQRYILKLGGDQQSSALGFQTIKPAGQFEQIMLARQNVKNSDHKKLLDAYGIRIEKQFLAAQAHVLPPPEVVYSANLRIPV
;
A
#
# COMPACT_ATOMS: atom_id res chain seq x y z
N MET A 1 4.90 -13.68 -26.33
CA MET A 1 5.35 -14.29 -25.06
C MET A 1 5.74 -13.19 -24.08
N TYR A 2 5.10 -13.13 -22.91
CA TYR A 2 5.43 -12.15 -21.87
C TYR A 2 6.53 -12.69 -20.96
N GLU A 3 7.79 -12.51 -21.38
CA GLU A 3 8.94 -12.84 -20.53
C GLU A 3 9.43 -11.56 -19.84
N LEU A 4 9.57 -11.62 -18.51
CA LEU A 4 9.98 -10.47 -17.71
C LEU A 4 11.51 -10.32 -17.80
N ARG A 5 11.99 -9.26 -18.45
CA ARG A 5 13.45 -8.96 -18.49
C ARG A 5 14.04 -8.91 -17.07
N GLU A 6 15.26 -9.40 -16.90
CA GLU A 6 15.92 -9.52 -15.59
C GLU A 6 15.96 -8.20 -14.80
N ASP A 7 16.28 -7.07 -15.44
CA ASP A 7 16.29 -5.74 -14.81
C ASP A 7 14.93 -5.38 -14.19
N LYS A 8 13.84 -5.73 -14.88
CA LYS A 8 12.47 -5.48 -14.42
C LYS A 8 12.11 -6.40 -13.27
N SER A 9 12.63 -7.63 -13.26
CA SER A 9 12.43 -8.60 -12.18
C SER A 9 13.05 -8.10 -10.86
N HIS A 10 14.27 -7.57 -10.89
CA HIS A 10 14.90 -6.99 -9.70
C HIS A 10 14.14 -5.80 -9.13
N LYS A 11 13.67 -4.89 -10.00
CA LYS A 11 12.84 -3.74 -9.59
C LYS A 11 11.52 -4.21 -8.97
N LEU A 12 10.87 -5.19 -9.60
CA LEU A 12 9.61 -5.78 -9.11
C LEU A 12 9.81 -6.45 -7.74
N HIS A 13 10.85 -7.27 -7.59
CA HIS A 13 11.20 -7.90 -6.33
C HIS A 13 11.39 -6.87 -5.21
N ARG A 14 12.14 -5.79 -5.48
CA ARG A 14 12.37 -4.72 -4.51
C ARG A 14 11.08 -4.05 -4.06
N VAL A 15 10.14 -3.82 -4.99
CA VAL A 15 8.86 -3.16 -4.69
C VAL A 15 7.91 -4.10 -3.94
N LEU A 16 7.75 -5.34 -4.40
CA LEU A 16 6.76 -6.27 -3.84
C LEU A 16 7.19 -6.90 -2.51
N ARG A 17 8.47 -6.85 -2.16
CA ARG A 17 8.97 -7.38 -0.89
C ARG A 17 8.18 -6.78 0.28
N ARG A 18 7.74 -7.64 1.21
CA ARG A 18 6.95 -7.28 2.41
C ARG A 18 5.51 -6.84 2.18
N PHE A 19 5.03 -6.80 0.94
CA PHE A 19 3.60 -6.62 0.71
C PHE A 19 2.82 -7.82 1.24
N LYS A 20 1.70 -7.55 1.89
CA LYS A 20 0.71 -8.55 2.28
C LYS A 20 -0.18 -8.87 1.09
N ILE A 21 -0.35 -10.15 0.85
CA ILE A 21 -1.21 -10.69 -0.19
C ILE A 21 -2.27 -11.56 0.45
N ASP A 22 -3.46 -11.52 -0.12
CA ASP A 22 -4.58 -12.36 0.24
C ASP A 22 -4.75 -13.42 -0.84
N ILE A 23 -4.66 -14.68 -0.42
CA ILE A 23 -4.76 -15.87 -1.27
C ILE A 23 -6.11 -16.52 -0.98
N LYS A 24 -6.87 -16.85 -2.03
CA LYS A 24 -8.16 -17.53 -1.92
C LYS A 24 -8.21 -18.70 -2.88
N GLN A 25 -8.59 -19.88 -2.40
CA GLN A 25 -8.79 -21.04 -3.26
C GLN A 25 -10.10 -20.94 -4.06
N GLY A 26 -11.14 -20.30 -3.52
CA GLY A 26 -12.42 -20.09 -4.19
C GLY A 26 -13.25 -19.00 -3.51
N ASP A 27 -14.46 -18.74 -4.01
CA ASP A 27 -15.31 -17.65 -3.49
C ASP A 27 -15.78 -17.91 -2.06
N SER A 28 -15.99 -19.18 -1.69
CA SER A 28 -16.37 -19.61 -0.35
C SER A 28 -15.20 -19.68 0.64
N ASP A 29 -13.97 -19.52 0.18
CA ASP A 29 -12.78 -19.60 1.03
C ASP A 29 -12.59 -18.28 1.78
N LYS A 30 -12.42 -18.37 3.11
CA LYS A 30 -12.06 -17.21 3.95
C LYS A 30 -10.73 -16.61 3.53
N GLY A 31 -9.88 -17.40 2.88
CA GLY A 31 -8.58 -17.00 2.37
C GLY A 31 -7.53 -16.86 3.46
N ILE A 32 -6.28 -16.72 3.04
CA ILE A 32 -5.13 -16.60 3.92
C ILE A 32 -4.32 -15.36 3.53
N THR A 33 -4.03 -14.50 4.51
CA THR A 33 -3.07 -13.42 4.32
C THR A 33 -1.66 -13.92 4.56
N LYS A 34 -0.74 -13.66 3.61
CA LYS A 34 0.70 -13.90 3.76
C LYS A 34 1.49 -12.66 3.37
N SER A 35 2.71 -12.53 3.90
CA SER A 35 3.67 -11.51 3.46
C SER A 35 4.57 -12.10 2.39
N ILE A 36 4.79 -11.34 1.32
CA ILE A 36 5.79 -11.64 0.30
C ILE A 36 7.19 -11.58 0.94
N ASN A 37 7.95 -12.66 0.81
CA ASN A 37 9.35 -12.70 1.20
C ASN A 37 10.24 -12.30 0.01
N HIS A 38 10.09 -12.99 -1.12
CA HIS A 38 10.80 -12.72 -2.37
C HIS A 38 10.04 -13.29 -3.57
N LEU A 39 10.53 -13.02 -4.78
CA LEU A 39 10.04 -13.56 -6.04
C LEU A 39 11.02 -14.62 -6.53
N THR A 40 10.54 -15.71 -7.13
CA THR A 40 11.42 -16.68 -7.79
C THR A 40 11.92 -16.13 -9.12
N LEU A 41 13.15 -16.49 -9.49
CA LEU A 41 13.69 -16.21 -10.83
C LEU A 41 13.10 -17.15 -11.89
N THR A 42 12.63 -18.33 -11.48
CA THR A 42 11.98 -19.29 -12.38
C THR A 42 10.47 -19.12 -12.41
N ASN A 43 9.88 -19.50 -13.55
CA ASN A 43 8.45 -19.49 -13.83
C ASN A 43 7.72 -20.68 -13.18
N CYS A 44 6.40 -20.77 -13.34
CA CYS A 44 5.58 -21.85 -12.75
C CYS A 44 5.85 -23.22 -13.39
N GLN A 45 6.30 -23.25 -14.65
CA GLN A 45 6.57 -24.47 -15.43
C GLN A 45 7.88 -25.15 -15.03
N ASN A 46 8.87 -24.35 -14.62
CA ASN A 46 10.22 -24.84 -14.31
C ASN A 46 10.49 -24.91 -12.80
N LYS A 47 9.61 -24.34 -11.97
CA LYS A 47 9.78 -24.36 -10.51
C LYS A 47 9.29 -25.69 -9.94
N ILE A 48 10.23 -26.46 -9.37
CA ILE A 48 9.95 -27.66 -8.59
C ILE A 48 9.93 -27.32 -7.10
N PHE A 49 9.00 -27.91 -6.36
CA PHE A 49 8.96 -27.87 -4.90
C PHE A 49 8.64 -29.26 -4.33
N LYS A 50 9.00 -29.48 -3.06
CA LYS A 50 8.73 -30.73 -2.36
C LYS A 50 7.36 -30.63 -1.67
N THR A 51 6.53 -31.63 -1.91
CA THR A 51 5.27 -31.89 -1.21
C THR A 51 5.37 -33.22 -0.46
N ASP A 52 4.37 -33.54 0.35
CA ASP A 52 4.28 -34.82 1.06
C ASP A 52 4.19 -36.00 0.08
N GLU A 53 3.67 -35.79 -1.13
CA GLU A 53 3.55 -36.78 -2.21
C GLU A 53 4.81 -36.87 -3.11
N GLY A 54 5.83 -36.03 -2.86
CA GLY A 54 7.06 -35.99 -3.64
C GLY A 54 7.35 -34.64 -4.30
N ARG A 55 8.26 -34.65 -5.29
CA ARG A 55 8.64 -33.43 -6.04
C ARG A 55 7.65 -33.20 -7.16
N THR A 56 7.06 -32.01 -7.21
CA THR A 56 6.08 -31.64 -8.23
C THR A 56 6.37 -30.22 -8.75
N LEU A 57 5.99 -29.98 -10.00
CA LEU A 57 6.00 -28.64 -10.59
C LEU A 57 4.88 -27.80 -10.00
N VAL A 58 5.11 -26.49 -9.87
CA VAL A 58 4.09 -25.56 -9.36
C VAL A 58 2.82 -25.64 -10.20
N GLU A 59 2.94 -25.52 -11.53
CA GLU A 59 1.79 -25.60 -12.44
C GLU A 59 1.00 -26.92 -12.29
N ALA A 60 1.70 -28.06 -12.30
CA ALA A 60 1.07 -29.38 -12.19
C ALA A 60 0.35 -29.57 -10.84
N PHE A 61 0.92 -29.05 -9.75
CA PHE A 61 0.29 -29.10 -8.44
C PHE A 61 -1.01 -28.29 -8.39
N PHE A 62 -1.00 -27.04 -8.89
CA PHE A 62 -2.21 -26.21 -8.85
C PHE A 62 -3.29 -26.73 -9.79
N LEU A 63 -2.92 -27.30 -10.94
CA LEU A 63 -3.86 -27.96 -11.83
C LEU A 63 -4.52 -29.18 -11.16
N ARG A 64 -3.72 -30.04 -10.51
CA ARG A 64 -4.23 -31.25 -9.85
C ARG A 64 -5.03 -30.96 -8.58
N ASN A 65 -4.52 -30.11 -7.69
CA ASN A 65 -5.09 -29.90 -6.37
C ASN A 65 -6.21 -28.86 -6.37
N TRP A 66 -6.13 -27.83 -7.23
CA TRP A 66 -7.12 -26.74 -7.27
C TRP A 66 -8.01 -26.80 -8.51
N GLY A 67 -7.74 -27.71 -9.46
CA GLY A 67 -8.51 -27.84 -10.70
C GLY A 67 -8.39 -26.62 -11.62
N ARG A 68 -7.37 -25.75 -11.39
CA ARG A 68 -7.20 -24.49 -12.12
C ARG A 68 -5.90 -24.54 -12.93
N GLY A 69 -6.04 -24.46 -14.25
CA GLY A 69 -4.92 -24.15 -15.14
C GLY A 69 -4.49 -22.69 -14.95
N LEU A 70 -3.20 -22.45 -14.87
CA LEU A 70 -2.65 -21.10 -14.83
C LEU A 70 -2.72 -20.48 -16.22
N HIS A 71 -3.29 -19.29 -16.37
CA HIS A 71 -3.29 -18.59 -17.65
C HIS A 71 -1.91 -17.99 -17.97
N TYR A 72 -1.14 -17.65 -16.94
CA TYR A 72 0.17 -17.01 -17.09
C TYR A 72 1.30 -17.81 -16.41
N PRO A 73 1.57 -19.05 -16.85
CA PRO A 73 2.55 -19.92 -16.21
C PRO A 73 3.99 -19.41 -16.37
N ASN A 74 4.24 -18.50 -17.33
CA ASN A 74 5.53 -17.86 -17.58
C ASN A 74 5.90 -16.79 -16.54
N LEU A 75 4.96 -16.35 -15.71
CA LEU A 75 5.23 -15.37 -14.66
C LEU A 75 6.04 -16.00 -13.51
N PRO A 76 6.88 -15.19 -12.81
CA PRO A 76 7.55 -15.66 -11.61
C PRO A 76 6.56 -15.97 -10.49
N ASN A 77 7.03 -16.73 -9.52
CA ASN A 77 6.24 -17.10 -8.35
C ASN A 77 6.58 -16.18 -7.17
N VAL A 78 5.61 -15.96 -6.29
CA VAL A 78 5.84 -15.35 -4.99
C VAL A 78 6.21 -16.42 -3.99
N VAL A 79 7.26 -16.16 -3.22
CA VAL A 79 7.63 -16.97 -2.08
C VAL A 79 7.21 -16.26 -0.80
N THR A 80 6.53 -17.00 0.06
CA THR A 80 6.16 -16.58 1.40
C THR A 80 6.87 -17.48 2.42
N MET A 81 7.13 -16.94 3.60
CA MET A 81 7.66 -17.73 4.72
C MET A 81 6.68 -17.66 5.88
N GLY A 82 6.35 -18.82 6.45
CA GLY A 82 5.49 -18.92 7.63
C GLY A 82 5.89 -20.11 8.50
N LYS A 83 6.05 -19.90 9.81
CA LYS A 83 6.44 -20.93 10.79
C LYS A 83 7.68 -21.75 10.33
N GLY A 84 8.68 -21.07 9.76
CA GLY A 84 9.91 -21.71 9.25
C GLY A 84 9.77 -22.47 7.93
N LYS A 85 8.57 -22.57 7.35
CA LYS A 85 8.33 -23.23 6.06
C LYS A 85 8.22 -22.21 4.93
N MET A 86 8.85 -22.53 3.81
CA MET A 86 8.78 -21.75 2.58
C MET A 86 7.62 -22.26 1.71
N THR A 87 6.74 -21.38 1.28
CA THR A 87 5.59 -21.73 0.41
C THR A 87 5.61 -20.87 -0.84
N VAL A 88 5.38 -21.49 -1.99
CA VAL A 88 5.43 -20.88 -3.30
C VAL A 88 4.01 -20.71 -3.83
N TYR A 89 3.69 -19.52 -4.32
CA TYR A 89 2.40 -19.18 -4.92
C TYR A 89 2.61 -18.52 -6.29
N PRO A 90 1.93 -18.98 -7.36
CA PRO A 90 1.85 -18.27 -8.63
C PRO A 90 1.33 -16.85 -8.46
N MET A 91 1.85 -15.89 -9.23
CA MET A 91 1.40 -14.49 -9.17
C MET A 91 -0.07 -14.27 -9.53
N GLU A 92 -0.66 -15.21 -10.26
CA GLU A 92 -2.05 -15.16 -10.70
C GLU A 92 -3.04 -15.45 -9.56
N LEU A 93 -2.61 -16.14 -8.50
CA LEU A 93 -3.50 -16.71 -7.48
C LEU A 93 -3.67 -15.86 -6.22
N PHE A 94 -3.14 -14.65 -6.19
CA PHE A 94 -3.27 -13.75 -5.05
C PHE A 94 -3.68 -12.34 -5.44
N SER A 95 -4.26 -11.64 -4.46
CA SER A 95 -4.58 -10.22 -4.56
C SER A 95 -3.79 -9.43 -3.52
N PHE A 96 -3.45 -8.18 -3.83
CA PHE A 96 -2.83 -7.32 -2.82
C PHE A 96 -3.87 -6.90 -1.79
N ARG A 97 -3.53 -7.08 -0.51
CA ARG A 97 -4.39 -6.63 0.58
C ARG A 97 -4.58 -5.11 0.50
N LYS A 98 -5.81 -4.64 0.62
CA LYS A 98 -6.13 -3.20 0.57
C LYS A 98 -5.63 -2.47 1.82
N GLY A 99 -5.43 -1.16 1.71
CA GLY A 99 -5.06 -0.29 2.85
C GLY A 99 -3.60 -0.44 3.32
N GLN A 100 -2.71 -0.95 2.47
CA GLN A 100 -1.29 -1.05 2.79
C GLN A 100 -0.54 0.25 2.45
N ARG A 101 0.30 0.71 3.37
CA ARG A 101 1.17 1.88 3.18
C ARG A 101 2.35 1.52 2.27
N TYR A 102 2.59 2.35 1.25
CA TYR A 102 3.83 2.32 0.47
C TYR A 102 4.96 2.99 1.26
N ILE A 103 6.06 2.28 1.49
CA ILE A 103 7.16 2.73 2.39
C ILE A 103 8.38 3.23 1.60
N LEU A 104 8.54 2.80 0.35
CA LEU A 104 9.68 3.18 -0.48
C LEU A 104 9.57 4.64 -0.94
N LYS A 105 10.70 5.23 -1.31
CA LYS A 105 10.73 6.57 -1.91
C LYS A 105 9.94 6.56 -3.22
N LEU A 106 9.09 7.56 -3.40
CA LEU A 106 8.37 7.80 -4.64
C LEU A 106 9.34 8.28 -5.73
N GLY A 107 9.06 7.94 -6.99
CA GLY A 107 9.77 8.54 -8.14
C GLY A 107 9.46 10.03 -8.27
N GLY A 108 10.24 10.76 -9.08
CA GLY A 108 10.05 12.21 -9.28
C GLY A 108 8.61 12.56 -9.68
N ASP A 109 8.08 11.91 -10.72
CA ASP A 109 6.71 12.16 -11.20
C ASP A 109 5.64 11.82 -10.16
N GLN A 110 5.85 10.72 -9.42
CA GLN A 110 4.95 10.30 -8.34
C GLN A 110 4.99 11.29 -7.17
N GLN A 111 6.17 11.83 -6.85
CA GLN A 111 6.35 12.83 -5.82
C GLN A 111 5.71 14.16 -6.21
N SER A 112 5.88 14.62 -7.46
CA SER A 112 5.22 15.81 -7.99
C SER A 112 3.69 15.66 -7.97
N SER A 113 3.18 14.50 -8.36
CA SER A 113 1.74 14.20 -8.30
C SER A 113 1.23 14.19 -6.85
N ALA A 114 1.99 13.61 -5.93
CA ALA A 114 1.65 13.59 -4.51
C ALA A 114 1.65 15.00 -3.90
N LEU A 115 2.59 15.87 -4.30
CA LEU A 115 2.66 17.26 -3.86
C LEU A 115 1.44 18.04 -4.36
N GLY A 116 1.10 17.92 -5.65
CA GLY A 116 -0.09 18.56 -6.21
C GLY A 116 -1.37 18.12 -5.51
N PHE A 117 -1.48 16.84 -5.16
CA PHE A 117 -2.62 16.31 -4.40
C PHE A 117 -2.68 16.83 -2.96
N GLN A 118 -1.53 16.98 -2.29
CA GLN A 118 -1.46 17.42 -0.89
C GLN A 118 -1.57 18.94 -0.71
N THR A 119 -1.23 19.71 -1.74
CA THR A 119 -1.19 21.18 -1.69
C THR A 119 -2.58 21.74 -1.96
N ILE A 120 -3.35 21.96 -0.89
CA ILE A 120 -4.69 22.53 -0.94
C ILE A 120 -4.67 23.90 -0.25
N LYS A 121 -5.37 24.89 -0.82
CA LYS A 121 -5.53 26.21 -0.18
C LYS A 121 -6.25 26.08 1.17
N PRO A 122 -5.99 26.98 2.15
CA PRO A 122 -6.59 26.87 3.49
C PRO A 122 -8.11 26.69 3.49
N ALA A 123 -8.84 27.46 2.67
CA ALA A 123 -10.30 27.34 2.55
C ALA A 123 -10.75 25.91 2.17
N GLY A 124 -10.15 25.33 1.12
CA GLY A 124 -10.44 23.96 0.71
C GLY A 124 -10.00 22.93 1.75
N GLN A 125 -8.90 23.18 2.47
CA GLN A 125 -8.47 22.29 3.55
C GLN A 125 -9.49 22.25 4.70
N PHE A 126 -10.05 23.40 5.09
CA PHE A 126 -11.12 23.47 6.09
C PHE A 126 -12.37 22.68 5.66
N GLU A 127 -12.77 22.79 4.40
CA GLU A 127 -13.89 22.02 3.83
C GLU A 127 -13.61 20.51 3.89
N GLN A 128 -12.42 20.06 3.48
CA GLN A 128 -12.03 18.65 3.53
C GLN A 128 -12.02 18.11 4.96
N ILE A 129 -11.51 18.88 5.93
CA ILE A 129 -11.55 18.50 7.35
C ILE A 129 -12.99 18.36 7.83
N MET A 130 -13.87 19.28 7.45
CA MET A 130 -15.29 19.22 7.80
C MET A 130 -16.00 17.99 7.21
N LEU A 131 -15.71 17.64 5.96
CA LEU A 131 -16.22 16.42 5.32
C LEU A 131 -15.68 15.15 6.00
N ALA A 132 -14.38 15.08 6.26
CA ALA A 132 -13.77 13.94 6.95
C ALA A 132 -14.37 13.73 8.34
N ARG A 133 -14.64 14.81 9.08
CA ARG A 133 -15.32 14.78 10.37
C ARG A 133 -16.72 14.16 10.30
N GLN A 134 -17.51 14.46 9.26
CA GLN A 134 -18.84 13.86 9.10
C GLN A 134 -18.75 12.34 8.99
N ASN A 135 -17.76 11.84 8.24
CA ASN A 135 -17.52 10.40 8.12
C ASN A 135 -17.14 9.75 9.45
N VAL A 136 -16.31 10.40 10.27
CA VAL A 136 -15.99 9.91 11.62
C VAL A 136 -17.22 9.89 12.52
N LYS A 137 -18.07 10.92 12.47
CA LYS A 137 -19.29 10.99 13.29
C LYS A 137 -20.38 9.99 12.91
N ASN A 138 -20.48 9.63 11.64
CA ASN A 138 -21.50 8.70 11.13
C ASN A 138 -21.08 7.23 11.30
N SER A 139 -19.91 6.97 11.87
CA SER A 139 -19.35 5.63 12.05
C SER A 139 -19.69 5.02 13.42
N ASP A 140 -19.35 3.74 13.58
CA ASP A 140 -19.47 2.99 14.83
C ASP A 140 -18.84 3.69 16.05
N HIS A 141 -17.90 4.61 15.81
CA HIS A 141 -17.27 5.43 16.84
C HIS A 141 -18.26 6.30 17.62
N LYS A 142 -19.42 6.65 17.05
CA LYS A 142 -20.43 7.45 17.79
C LYS A 142 -20.92 6.73 19.04
N LYS A 143 -21.22 5.43 18.94
CA LYS A 143 -21.69 4.62 20.09
C LYS A 143 -20.64 4.60 21.20
N LEU A 144 -19.37 4.48 20.82
CA LEU A 144 -18.25 4.49 21.75
C LEU A 144 -18.11 5.87 22.43
N LEU A 145 -18.12 6.95 21.65
CA LEU A 145 -18.00 8.31 22.17
C LEU A 145 -19.15 8.65 23.13
N ASP A 146 -20.37 8.27 22.80
CA ASP A 146 -21.55 8.49 23.63
C ASP A 146 -21.46 7.70 24.95
N ALA A 147 -20.93 6.47 24.93
CA ALA A 147 -20.73 5.66 26.12
C ALA A 147 -19.73 6.29 27.12
N TYR A 148 -18.75 7.03 26.63
CA TYR A 148 -17.79 7.78 27.45
C TYR A 148 -18.20 9.25 27.68
N GLY A 149 -19.38 9.68 27.21
CA GLY A 149 -19.85 11.06 27.35
C GLY A 149 -19.06 12.10 26.55
N ILE A 150 -18.28 11.70 25.55
CA ILE A 150 -17.42 12.59 24.76
C ILE A 150 -18.24 13.25 23.65
N ARG A 151 -18.22 14.58 23.60
CA ARG A 151 -18.90 15.38 22.57
C ARG A 151 -17.88 16.16 21.74
N ILE A 152 -18.00 16.08 20.42
CA ILE A 152 -17.13 16.79 19.46
C ILE A 152 -17.89 17.95 18.83
N GLU A 153 -17.38 19.17 18.97
CA GLU A 153 -17.99 20.40 18.48
C GLU A 153 -18.13 20.42 16.94
N LYS A 154 -19.09 21.21 16.41
CA LYS A 154 -19.37 21.32 14.96
C LYS A 154 -18.54 22.34 14.23
N GLN A 155 -18.01 23.30 14.94
CA GLN A 155 -17.28 24.43 14.38
C GLN A 155 -15.81 24.34 14.78
N PHE A 156 -14.95 24.96 14.00
CA PHE A 156 -13.57 25.15 14.39
C PHE A 156 -13.49 26.06 15.61
N LEU A 157 -12.50 25.82 16.46
CA LEU A 157 -12.19 26.72 17.57
C LEU A 157 -11.69 28.05 17.01
N ALA A 158 -12.33 29.15 17.42
CA ALA A 158 -11.85 30.49 17.13
C ALA A 158 -10.68 30.83 18.07
N ALA A 159 -9.59 31.35 17.51
CA ALA A 159 -8.42 31.79 18.26
C ALA A 159 -8.14 33.27 18.00
N GLN A 160 -7.75 34.00 19.04
CA GLN A 160 -7.23 35.36 18.87
C GLN A 160 -5.79 35.29 18.34
N ALA A 161 -5.48 36.11 17.34
CA ALA A 161 -4.16 36.17 16.73
C ALA A 161 -3.70 37.62 16.57
N HIS A 162 -2.39 37.83 16.64
CA HIS A 162 -1.76 39.13 16.41
C HIS A 162 -0.91 39.06 15.15
N VAL A 163 -1.03 40.07 14.28
CA VAL A 163 -0.16 40.23 13.11
C VAL A 163 1.00 41.14 13.52
N LEU A 164 2.19 40.58 13.62
CA LEU A 164 3.40 41.35 13.89
C LEU A 164 3.79 42.15 12.65
N PRO A 165 4.27 43.39 12.80
CA PRO A 165 4.82 44.13 11.67
C PRO A 165 6.06 43.39 11.13
N PRO A 166 6.28 43.42 9.81
CA PRO A 166 7.45 42.78 9.25
C PRO A 166 8.75 43.48 9.69
N PRO A 167 9.86 42.74 9.78
CA PRO A 167 11.15 43.34 10.07
C PRO A 167 11.69 44.13 8.88
N GLU A 168 12.57 45.09 9.16
CA GLU A 168 13.38 45.76 8.14
C GLU A 168 14.58 44.87 7.77
N VAL A 169 14.79 44.64 6.47
CA VAL A 169 16.02 44.02 5.96
C VAL A 169 17.00 45.10 5.58
N VAL A 170 18.18 45.07 6.19
CA VAL A 170 19.29 46.00 5.93
C VAL A 170 20.27 45.34 4.97
N TYR A 171 20.48 45.96 3.81
CA TYR A 171 21.46 45.55 2.81
C TYR A 171 22.77 46.33 2.95
N SER A 172 23.78 45.95 2.17
CA SER A 172 25.02 46.73 2.03
C SER A 172 24.72 48.17 1.60
N ALA A 173 25.49 49.14 2.09
CA ALA A 173 25.26 50.58 1.92
C ALA A 173 24.02 51.14 2.67
N ASN A 174 23.60 50.50 3.78
CA ASN A 174 22.50 50.94 4.64
C ASN A 174 21.14 51.08 3.94
N LEU A 175 20.93 50.41 2.81
CA LEU A 175 19.63 50.33 2.16
C LEU A 175 18.70 49.47 3.03
N ARG A 176 17.61 50.05 3.52
CA ARG A 176 16.60 49.37 4.36
C ARG A 176 15.33 49.14 3.57
N ILE A 177 14.86 47.90 3.53
CA ILE A 177 13.64 47.51 2.81
C ILE A 177 12.70 46.83 3.83
N PRO A 178 11.47 47.33 4.02
CA PRO A 178 10.46 46.59 4.76
C PRO A 178 10.03 45.36 3.95
N VAL A 179 10.05 44.17 4.56
CA VAL A 179 9.73 42.90 3.89
C VAL A 179 8.24 42.54 4.00
#